data_AF-A0A966UX49-F1
#
_entry.id   AF-A0A966UX49-F1
#
_cell.length_a   1.000
_cell.length_b   1.000
_cell.length_c   1.000
_cell.angle_alpha   90.00
_cell.angle_beta   90.00
_cell.angle_gamma   90.00
#
_symmetry.space_group_name_H-M   'P 1'
#
loop_
_entity.id
_entity.type
_entity.pdbx_description
1 polymer ?
#
loop_
_entity_poly.entity_id
_entity_poly.type
_entity_poly.pdbx_seq_one_letter_code
_entity_poly.pdbx_strand_id
1 'polypeptide(L)'
;MFTEYKPNRGYDEYFSSCEEPRSSLKPLLSSLGQLGLDELNRNHAAAGMLLKRLGATFRLNDSGSKGVERILPFDPLPRLIGMAEWQRLEEGLIQRLEAIDRFLGDVYGEQKILSDGVIPREDIETSQGWRPQMQGFRPPLDKWCQISGLDLVRDGQG
;
A
#
# COMPACT_ATOMS: atom_id res chain seq x y z
N MET A 1 22.52 -17.00 7.60
CA MET A 1 21.74 -15.76 7.80
C MET A 1 20.38 -16.04 8.44
N PHE A 2 19.57 -16.97 7.94
CA PHE A 2 18.20 -17.22 8.43
C PHE A 2 18.01 -18.57 9.16
N THR A 3 19.06 -19.11 9.77
CA THR A 3 19.05 -20.47 10.36
C THR A 3 18.21 -20.60 11.63
N GLU A 4 17.94 -19.49 12.32
CA GLU A 4 17.14 -19.45 13.56
C GLU A 4 15.76 -18.80 13.35
N TYR A 5 15.48 -18.33 12.12
CA TYR A 5 14.22 -17.68 11.82
C TYR A 5 13.10 -18.71 11.75
N LYS A 6 12.05 -18.50 12.53
CA LYS A 6 10.84 -19.33 12.52
C LYS A 6 9.64 -18.45 12.21
N PRO A 7 8.87 -18.75 11.15
CA PRO A 7 7.62 -18.06 10.87
C PRO A 7 6.70 -18.18 12.09
N ASN A 8 6.19 -17.05 12.57
CA ASN A 8 5.18 -17.04 13.62
C ASN A 8 3.77 -17.24 13.01
N ARG A 9 2.73 -17.20 13.83
CA ARG A 9 1.32 -17.26 13.41
C ARG A 9 1.03 -16.32 12.24
N GLY A 10 0.47 -16.86 11.17
CA GLY A 10 0.03 -16.11 9.99
C GLY A 10 0.77 -16.52 8.72
N TYR A 11 0.49 -15.80 7.63
CA TYR A 11 1.15 -16.00 6.36
C TYR A 11 2.48 -15.24 6.35
N ASP A 12 3.59 -15.96 6.22
CA ASP A 12 4.91 -15.35 6.02
C ASP A 12 5.24 -15.27 4.53
N GLU A 13 5.70 -14.11 4.07
CA GLU A 13 6.02 -13.90 2.66
C GLU A 13 7.29 -14.65 2.23
N TYR A 14 8.23 -14.88 3.15
CA TYR A 14 9.54 -15.45 2.85
C TYR A 14 9.60 -16.98 2.97
N PHE A 15 8.93 -17.50 4.00
CA PHE A 15 8.97 -18.89 4.40
C PHE A 15 7.56 -19.49 4.40
N SER A 16 7.51 -20.78 4.07
CA SER A 16 6.31 -21.59 4.22
C SER A 16 6.12 -22.03 5.68
N SER A 17 4.94 -22.57 5.99
CA SER A 17 4.63 -23.16 7.31
C SER A 17 5.55 -24.33 7.68
N CYS A 18 6.26 -24.93 6.73
CA CYS A 18 7.24 -25.99 6.95
C CYS A 18 8.65 -25.46 7.25
N GLU A 19 8.80 -24.17 7.58
CA GLU A 19 10.10 -23.50 7.81
C GLU A 19 11.02 -23.48 6.57
N GLU A 20 10.51 -23.85 5.39
CA GLU A 20 11.24 -23.81 4.14
C GLU A 20 10.99 -22.50 3.38
N PRO A 21 12.02 -21.89 2.77
CA PRO A 21 11.86 -20.78 1.84
C PRO A 21 10.85 -21.08 0.75
N ARG A 22 9.97 -20.11 0.45
CA ARG A 22 9.10 -20.20 -0.72
C ARG A 22 9.95 -20.31 -1.98
N SER A 23 9.50 -21.12 -2.93
CA SER A 23 10.28 -21.48 -4.14
C SER A 23 10.75 -20.25 -4.92
N SER A 24 9.88 -19.25 -5.08
CA SER A 24 10.17 -17.97 -5.74
C SER A 24 11.27 -17.15 -5.05
N LEU A 25 11.52 -17.38 -3.77
CA LEU A 25 12.43 -16.60 -2.94
C LEU A 25 13.77 -17.28 -2.68
N LYS A 26 13.91 -18.55 -3.07
CA LYS A 26 15.18 -19.28 -2.96
C LYS A 26 16.36 -18.52 -3.59
N PRO A 27 16.25 -17.92 -4.79
CA PRO A 27 17.35 -17.15 -5.37
C PRO A 27 17.72 -15.92 -4.53
N LEU A 28 16.72 -15.16 -4.06
CA LEU A 28 16.94 -13.99 -3.21
C LEU A 28 17.63 -14.38 -1.90
N LEU A 29 17.11 -15.39 -1.20
CA LEU A 29 17.69 -15.85 0.06
C LEU A 29 19.09 -16.45 -0.11
N SER A 30 19.36 -17.11 -1.25
CA SER A 30 20.70 -17.62 -1.56
C SER A 30 21.69 -16.46 -1.75
N SER A 31 21.32 -15.43 -2.52
CA SER A 31 22.15 -14.23 -2.72
C SER A 31 22.37 -13.47 -1.41
N LEU A 32 21.34 -13.31 -0.58
CA LEU A 32 21.46 -12.71 0.76
C LEU A 32 22.36 -13.55 1.68
N GLY A 33 22.26 -14.87 1.60
CA GLY A 33 23.11 -15.80 2.32
C GLY A 33 24.59 -15.70 1.93
N GLN A 34 24.88 -15.50 0.64
CA GLN A 34 26.24 -15.29 0.12
C GLN A 34 26.78 -13.91 0.49
N LEU A 35 25.94 -12.87 0.48
CA LEU A 35 26.32 -11.52 0.89
C LEU A 35 26.70 -11.49 2.38
N GLY A 36 25.92 -12.16 3.22
CA GLY A 36 26.09 -12.19 4.66
C GLY A 36 25.55 -10.94 5.36
N LEU A 37 25.28 -11.07 6.66
CA LEU A 37 24.64 -10.02 7.46
C LEU A 37 25.51 -8.77 7.61
N ASP A 38 26.83 -8.94 7.76
CA ASP A 38 27.74 -7.81 7.94
C ASP A 38 27.76 -6.88 6.72
N GLU A 39 27.86 -7.46 5.53
CA GLU A 39 27.84 -6.70 4.28
C GLU A 39 26.45 -6.12 4.00
N LEU A 40 25.37 -6.84 4.30
CA LEU A 40 24.02 -6.28 4.20
C LEU A 40 23.85 -5.04 5.10
N ASN A 41 24.34 -5.09 6.34
CA ASN A 41 24.28 -3.96 7.26
C ASN A 41 25.12 -2.77 6.79
N ARG A 42 26.32 -3.03 6.22
CA ARG A 42 27.14 -1.99 5.59
C ARG A 42 26.40 -1.32 4.43
N ASN A 43 25.80 -2.11 3.55
CA ASN A 43 25.04 -1.61 2.40
C ASN A 43 23.79 -0.83 2.82
N HIS A 44 23.08 -1.30 3.85
CA HIS A 44 21.93 -0.59 4.42
C HIS A 44 22.34 0.77 5.00
N ALA A 45 23.44 0.85 5.77
CA ALA A 45 23.94 2.11 6.30
C ALA A 45 24.36 3.09 5.18
N ALA A 46 25.02 2.59 4.14
CA ALA A 46 25.40 3.37 2.97
C ALA A 46 24.18 3.91 2.21
N ALA A 47 23.16 3.08 1.98
CA ALA A 47 21.90 3.48 1.37
C ALA A 47 21.17 4.54 2.21
N GLY A 48 21.14 4.41 3.53
CA GLY A 48 20.57 5.41 4.43
C GLY A 48 21.26 6.77 4.32
N MET A 49 22.61 6.80 4.27
CA MET A 49 23.36 8.04 4.05
C MET A 49 23.06 8.67 2.68
N LEU A 50 22.92 7.84 1.63
CA LEU A 50 22.56 8.31 0.30
C LEU A 50 21.15 8.91 0.27
N LEU A 51 20.15 8.24 0.85
CA LEU A 51 18.77 8.74 0.95
C LEU A 51 18.71 10.08 1.69
N LYS A 52 19.48 10.22 2.78
CA LYS A 52 19.62 11.51 3.49
C LYS A 52 20.16 12.60 2.58
N ARG A 53 21.22 12.31 1.81
CA ARG A 53 21.85 13.26 0.89
C ARG A 53 20.90 13.65 -0.25
N LEU A 54 20.07 12.73 -0.72
CA LEU A 54 19.07 12.97 -1.76
C LEU A 54 17.82 13.68 -1.24
N GLY A 55 17.73 13.98 0.06
CA GLY A 55 16.57 14.66 0.64
C GLY A 55 15.33 13.79 0.75
N ALA A 56 15.49 12.45 0.78
CA ALA A 56 14.41 11.51 1.08
C ALA A 56 14.07 11.53 2.59
N THR A 57 13.68 12.71 3.07
CA THR A 57 13.40 13.00 4.47
C THR A 57 11.95 13.40 4.65
N PHE A 58 11.37 13.03 5.78
CA PHE A 58 10.06 13.52 6.21
C PHE A 58 10.21 14.34 7.50
N ARG A 59 9.32 15.31 7.68
CA ARG A 59 9.28 16.14 8.89
C ARG A 59 8.34 15.50 9.89
N LEU A 60 8.87 15.13 11.06
CA LEU A 60 8.04 14.82 12.20
C LEU A 60 7.62 16.14 12.86
N ASN A 61 6.32 16.40 12.89
CA ASN A 61 5.76 17.45 13.71
C ASN A 61 5.56 16.87 15.12
N ASP A 62 6.65 16.67 15.86
CA ASP A 62 6.54 16.51 17.30
C ASP A 62 6.03 17.83 17.88
N SER A 63 5.09 17.72 18.80
CA SER A 63 4.26 18.77 19.42
C SER A 63 5.07 19.87 20.12
N GLY A 64 5.86 20.66 19.40
CA GLY A 64 6.74 21.67 19.99
C GLY A 64 7.91 22.11 19.09
N SER A 65 7.62 23.04 18.18
CA SER A 65 8.53 24.08 17.66
C SER A 65 9.89 23.75 17.02
N LYS A 66 10.30 22.48 16.84
CA LYS A 66 11.39 22.12 15.89
C LYS A 66 11.09 20.79 15.20
N GLY A 67 10.55 20.85 13.99
CA GLY A 67 10.36 19.66 13.17
C GLY A 67 11.72 19.04 12.84
N VAL A 68 12.02 17.89 13.43
CA VAL A 68 13.25 17.13 13.16
C VAL A 68 13.06 16.41 11.83
N GLU A 69 13.94 16.68 10.87
CA GLU A 69 14.00 15.91 9.63
C GLU A 69 14.57 14.52 9.91
N ARG A 70 13.79 13.48 9.57
CA ARG A 70 14.20 12.08 9.62
C ARG A 70 14.23 11.53 8.20
N ILE A 71 15.17 10.63 7.93
CA ILE A 71 15.19 9.85 6.68
C ILE A 71 13.99 8.91 6.73
N LEU A 72 13.32 8.73 5.60
CA LEU A 72 12.30 7.68 5.48
C LEU A 72 12.93 6.33 5.87
N PRO A 73 12.37 5.59 6.86
CA PRO A 73 12.89 4.28 7.19
C PRO A 73 12.83 3.39 5.95
N PHE A 74 13.92 2.68 5.70
CA PHE A 74 14.09 1.83 4.54
C PHE A 74 14.39 0.41 5.02
N ASP A 75 13.65 -0.57 4.50
CA ASP A 75 13.93 -1.98 4.71
C ASP A 75 14.72 -2.51 3.49
N PRO A 76 15.91 -3.09 3.68
CA PRO A 76 16.67 -3.67 2.57
C PRO A 76 16.05 -4.95 2.01
N LEU A 77 15.09 -5.57 2.70
CA LEU A 77 14.41 -6.77 2.25
C LEU A 77 13.15 -6.42 1.46
N PRO A 78 13.09 -6.74 0.14
CA PRO A 78 11.94 -6.37 -0.68
C PRO A 78 10.73 -7.25 -0.39
N ARG A 79 9.52 -6.71 -0.49
CA ARG A 79 8.32 -7.53 -0.60
C ARG A 79 8.12 -7.97 -2.04
N LEU A 80 8.42 -9.22 -2.34
CA LEU A 80 8.25 -9.77 -3.68
C LEU A 80 6.82 -10.23 -3.90
N ILE A 81 6.19 -9.75 -4.98
CA ILE A 81 4.84 -10.14 -5.40
C ILE A 81 4.99 -10.93 -6.70
N GLY A 82 4.47 -12.15 -6.70
CA GLY A 82 4.50 -13.00 -7.89
C GLY A 82 3.63 -12.44 -9.02
N MET A 83 4.00 -12.71 -10.28
CA MET A 83 3.30 -12.13 -11.43
C MET A 83 1.79 -12.48 -11.46
N ALA A 84 1.43 -13.73 -11.19
CA ALA A 84 0.02 -14.15 -11.14
C ALA A 84 -0.76 -13.48 -9.99
N GLU A 85 -0.11 -13.27 -8.84
CA GLU A 85 -0.70 -12.53 -7.72
C GLU A 85 -0.89 -11.06 -8.11
N TRP A 86 0.12 -10.44 -8.71
CA TRP A 86 0.06 -9.05 -9.17
C TRP A 86 -1.06 -8.84 -10.20
N GLN A 87 -1.20 -9.71 -11.20
CA GLN A 87 -2.26 -9.60 -12.22
C GLN A 87 -3.65 -9.61 -11.58
N ARG A 88 -3.89 -10.51 -10.63
CA ARG A 88 -5.17 -10.57 -9.92
C ARG A 88 -5.40 -9.33 -9.04
N LEU A 89 -4.35 -8.83 -8.38
CA LEU A 89 -4.44 -7.60 -7.59
C LEU A 89 -4.75 -6.41 -8.50
N GLU A 90 -4.04 -6.25 -9.60
CA GLU A 90 -4.22 -5.17 -10.58
C GLU A 90 -5.67 -5.14 -11.11
N GLU A 91 -6.20 -6.27 -11.57
CA GLU A 91 -7.58 -6.38 -12.03
C GLU A 91 -8.59 -5.94 -10.96
N GLY A 92 -8.40 -6.39 -9.71
CA GLY A 92 -9.26 -6.01 -8.59
C GLY A 92 -9.15 -4.54 -8.20
N LEU A 93 -7.94 -3.97 -8.25
CA LEU A 93 -7.69 -2.56 -7.96
C LEU A 93 -8.33 -1.66 -9.02
N ILE A 94 -8.20 -2.01 -10.31
CA ILE A 94 -8.85 -1.30 -11.41
C ILE A 94 -10.37 -1.34 -11.26
N GLN A 95 -10.94 -2.53 -11.05
CA GLN A 95 -12.37 -2.70 -10.82
C GLN A 95 -12.86 -1.81 -9.67
N ARG A 96 -12.14 -1.79 -8.54
CA ARG A 96 -12.50 -0.99 -7.37
C ARG A 96 -12.49 0.51 -7.67
N LEU A 97 -11.47 0.99 -8.39
CA LEU A 97 -11.38 2.41 -8.77
C LEU A 97 -12.50 2.81 -9.72
N GLU A 98 -12.85 1.96 -10.70
CA GLU A 98 -13.98 2.22 -11.58
C GLU A 98 -15.31 2.30 -10.82
N ALA A 99 -15.50 1.42 -9.83
CA ALA A 99 -16.69 1.46 -8.98
C ALA A 99 -16.75 2.75 -8.16
N ILE A 100 -15.63 3.20 -7.59
CA ILE A 100 -15.54 4.46 -6.84
C ILE A 100 -15.83 5.67 -7.74
N ASP A 101 -15.25 5.73 -8.94
CA ASP A 101 -15.50 6.79 -9.92
C ASP A 101 -16.99 6.88 -10.27
N ARG A 102 -17.62 5.73 -10.59
CA ARG A 102 -19.04 5.65 -10.91
C ARG A 102 -19.92 6.03 -9.73
N PHE A 103 -19.56 5.58 -8.53
CA PHE A 103 -20.26 5.92 -7.30
C PHE A 103 -20.25 7.43 -7.05
N LEU A 104 -19.08 8.08 -7.14
CA LEU A 104 -18.99 9.55 -6.99
C LEU A 104 -19.79 10.28 -8.07
N GLY A 105 -19.71 9.82 -9.33
CA GLY A 105 -20.50 10.38 -10.43
C GLY A 105 -22.01 10.24 -10.23
N ASP A 106 -22.47 9.14 -9.67
CA ASP A 106 -23.89 8.94 -9.37
C ASP A 106 -24.34 9.78 -8.16
N VAL A 107 -23.59 9.75 -7.05
CA VAL A 107 -23.97 10.46 -5.83
C VAL A 107 -24.01 11.98 -6.02
N TYR A 108 -23.07 12.54 -6.79
CA TYR A 108 -23.12 13.96 -7.18
C TYR A 108 -23.99 14.23 -8.42
N GLY A 109 -24.54 13.19 -9.05
CA GLY A 109 -25.35 13.24 -10.26
C GLY A 109 -26.81 12.88 -9.99
N GLU A 110 -27.26 11.76 -10.58
CA GLU A 110 -28.66 11.30 -10.57
C GLU A 110 -29.08 10.59 -9.28
N GLN A 111 -28.14 10.23 -8.41
CA GLN A 111 -28.36 9.57 -7.11
C GLN A 111 -29.21 8.29 -7.21
N LYS A 112 -28.96 7.46 -8.23
CA LYS A 112 -29.66 6.19 -8.44
C LYS A 112 -29.39 5.22 -7.30
N ILE A 113 -28.14 5.10 -6.84
CA ILE A 113 -27.75 4.20 -5.75
C ILE A 113 -28.49 4.52 -4.44
N LEU A 114 -28.90 5.77 -4.25
CA LEU A 114 -29.70 6.22 -3.10
C LEU A 114 -31.19 5.96 -3.34
N SER A 115 -31.67 6.27 -4.55
CA SER A 115 -33.08 6.06 -4.93
C SER A 115 -33.47 4.58 -4.95
N ASP A 116 -32.54 3.72 -5.34
CA ASP A 116 -32.69 2.26 -5.36
C ASP A 116 -32.52 1.65 -3.95
N GLY A 117 -32.15 2.44 -2.95
CA GLY A 117 -32.00 2.01 -1.56
C GLY A 117 -30.78 1.12 -1.28
N VAL A 118 -29.81 1.05 -2.20
CA VAL A 118 -28.57 0.26 -2.02
C VAL A 118 -27.67 0.89 -0.96
N ILE A 119 -27.60 2.23 -0.93
CA ILE A 119 -26.92 2.99 0.12
C ILE A 119 -27.91 4.00 0.72
N PRO A 120 -28.07 4.04 2.06
CA PRO A 120 -28.88 5.06 2.73
C PRO A 120 -28.38 6.48 2.43
N ARG A 121 -29.31 7.39 2.14
CA ARG A 121 -28.99 8.81 1.90
C ARG A 121 -28.24 9.45 3.06
N GLU A 122 -28.61 9.10 4.29
CA GLU A 122 -28.00 9.61 5.52
C GLU A 122 -26.51 9.27 5.63
N ASP A 123 -26.09 8.09 5.18
CA ASP A 123 -24.67 7.68 5.18
C ASP A 123 -23.81 8.58 4.28
N ILE A 124 -24.40 9.12 3.21
CA ILE A 124 -23.74 10.08 2.34
C ILE A 124 -23.77 11.48 2.94
N GLU A 125 -24.97 12.01 3.22
CA GLU A 125 -25.14 13.43 3.51
C GLU A 125 -24.55 13.84 4.87
N THR A 126 -24.34 12.87 5.78
CA THR A 126 -23.67 13.09 7.07
C THR A 126 -22.16 12.84 7.02
N SER A 127 -21.64 12.30 5.92
CA SER A 127 -20.20 12.03 5.76
C SER A 127 -19.40 13.33 5.77
N GLN A 128 -18.27 13.34 6.49
CA GLN A 128 -17.35 14.50 6.52
C GLN A 128 -16.81 14.87 5.13
N GLY A 129 -16.76 13.90 4.21
CA GLY A 129 -16.30 14.10 2.83
C GLY A 129 -17.37 14.65 1.88
N TRP A 130 -18.65 14.67 2.29
CA TRP A 130 -19.74 15.14 1.45
C TRP A 130 -19.65 16.64 1.16
N ARG A 131 -19.83 17.01 -0.11
CA ARG A 131 -19.77 18.40 -0.57
C ARG A 131 -21.01 18.70 -1.44
N PRO A 132 -22.14 19.15 -0.88
CA PRO A 132 -23.36 19.39 -1.66
C PRO A 132 -23.16 20.43 -2.78
N GLN A 133 -22.13 21.27 -2.69
CA GLN A 133 -21.74 22.23 -3.72
C GLN A 133 -21.30 21.56 -5.03
N MET A 134 -20.92 20.28 -4.98
CA MET A 134 -20.51 19.50 -6.15
C MET A 134 -21.69 18.86 -6.89
N GLN A 135 -22.94 19.04 -6.41
CA GLN A 135 -24.11 18.46 -7.07
C GLN A 135 -24.26 19.01 -8.50
N GLY A 136 -24.41 18.10 -9.46
CA GLY A 136 -24.50 18.40 -10.89
C GLY A 136 -23.16 18.71 -11.56
N PHE A 137 -22.06 18.79 -10.81
CA PHE A 137 -20.73 18.96 -11.38
C PHE A 137 -20.31 17.69 -12.14
N ARG A 138 -19.64 17.87 -13.29
CA ARG A 138 -19.00 16.79 -14.03
C ARG A 138 -17.52 17.10 -14.24
N PRO A 139 -16.60 16.28 -13.70
CA PRO A 139 -15.18 16.46 -13.96
C PRO A 139 -14.83 16.13 -15.41
N PRO A 140 -13.74 16.67 -15.96
CA PRO A 140 -13.21 16.25 -17.25
C PRO A 140 -13.03 14.73 -17.31
N LEU A 141 -13.34 14.13 -18.47
CA LEU A 141 -13.27 12.69 -18.73
C LEU A 141 -14.15 11.83 -17.81
N ASP A 142 -15.08 12.44 -17.07
CA ASP A 142 -15.89 11.78 -16.04
C ASP A 142 -15.05 11.03 -14.99
N LYS A 143 -13.85 11.55 -14.70
CA LYS A 143 -12.89 10.99 -13.74
C LYS A 143 -12.85 11.79 -12.44
N TRP A 144 -13.36 11.21 -11.36
CA TRP A 144 -13.35 11.81 -10.03
C TRP A 144 -12.06 11.48 -9.28
N CYS A 145 -11.60 10.24 -9.37
CA CYS A 145 -10.40 9.72 -8.71
C CYS A 145 -9.25 9.59 -9.72
N GLN A 146 -8.61 10.71 -10.07
CA GLN A 146 -7.51 10.71 -11.06
C GLN A 146 -6.24 10.01 -10.56
N ILE A 147 -5.95 10.16 -9.26
CA ILE A 147 -4.85 9.48 -8.58
C ILE A 147 -5.42 8.90 -7.30
N SER A 148 -5.10 7.64 -7.00
CA SER A 148 -5.59 6.97 -5.81
C SER A 148 -4.51 6.06 -5.24
N GLY A 149 -4.25 6.23 -3.94
CA GLY A 149 -3.52 5.26 -3.15
C GLY A 149 -4.52 4.24 -2.60
N LEU A 150 -4.23 2.95 -2.79
CA LEU A 150 -5.04 1.87 -2.26
C LEU A 150 -4.17 1.02 -1.34
N ASP A 151 -4.54 0.99 -0.06
CA ASP A 151 -3.84 0.19 0.93
C ASP A 151 -4.36 -1.25 0.92
N LEU A 152 -3.45 -2.20 0.78
CA LEU A 152 -3.74 -3.63 0.75
C LEU A 152 -3.05 -4.34 1.90
N VAL A 153 -3.80 -5.22 2.55
CA VAL A 153 -3.31 -6.10 3.62
C VAL A 153 -3.48 -7.54 3.17
N ARG A 154 -2.42 -8.33 3.32
CA ARG A 154 -2.47 -9.79 3.20
C ARG A 154 -2.78 -10.36 4.58
N ASP A 155 -3.83 -11.15 4.69
CA ASP A 155 -4.24 -11.72 5.96
C ASP A 155 -3.45 -12.99 6.30
N GLY A 156 -3.78 -13.63 7.42
CA GLY A 156 -3.08 -14.84 7.87
C GLY A 156 -3.31 -16.09 7.02
N GLN A 157 -4.28 -16.08 6.11
CA GLN A 157 -4.56 -17.16 5.17
C GLN A 157 -3.88 -16.95 3.81
N GLY A 158 -3.45 -15.71 3.53
CA GLY A 158 -2.67 -15.35 2.36
C GLY A 158 -3.49 -14.78 1.21
#